data_AF-A0A2N9Y3L0-F1
#
_entry.id   AF-A0A2N9Y3L0-F1
#
_cell.length_a   1.000
_cell.length_b   1.000
_cell.length_c   1.000
_cell.angle_alpha   90.00
_cell.angle_beta   90.00
_cell.angle_gamma   90.00
#
_symmetry.space_group_name_H-M   'P 1'
#
loop_
_entity.id
_entity.type
_entity.pdbx_description
1 polymer ?
#
loop_
_entity_poly.entity_id
_entity_poly.type
_entity_poly.pdbx_seq_one_letter_code
_entity_poly.pdbx_strand_id
1 'polypeptide(L)' 'MMEVTEHSKDDIQYPVARRSLIDGIVVLFFSKNTGVVIKTSPDSEMIFGDISTDWTSCSDNTIWEPVDITITG' A
#
# COMPACT_ATOMS: atom_id res chain seq x y z
N MET A 1 -31.34 11.51 7.54
CA MET A 1 -30.77 10.16 7.38
C MET A 1 -29.53 10.35 6.52
N MET A 2 -28.34 10.29 7.12
CA MET A 2 -27.11 10.29 6.33
C MET A 2 -26.97 8.89 5.75
N GLU A 3 -27.12 8.76 4.44
CA GLU A 3 -26.70 7.56 3.73
C GLU A 3 -25.18 7.52 3.77
N VAL A 4 -24.65 6.70 4.67
CA VAL A 4 -23.27 6.23 4.54
C VAL A 4 -23.32 5.19 3.43
N THR A 5 -23.05 5.59 2.20
CA THR A 5 -22.76 4.65 1.13
C THR A 5 -21.48 3.92 1.50
N GLU A 6 -21.63 2.72 2.09
CA GLU A 6 -20.56 1.73 2.14
C GLU A 6 -20.15 1.46 0.69
N HIS A 7 -19.08 2.11 0.23
CA HIS A 7 -18.43 1.72 -1.00
C HIS A 7 -18.02 0.26 -0.83
N SER A 8 -18.55 -0.58 -1.72
CA SER A 8 -18.17 -1.98 -1.84
C SER A 8 -16.65 -2.10 -1.73
N LYS A 9 -16.21 -2.91 -0.76
CA LYS A 9 -14.82 -3.23 -0.41
C LYS A 9 -13.96 -3.77 -1.58
N ASP A 10 -14.46 -3.81 -2.81
CA ASP A 10 -14.04 -4.74 -3.85
C ASP A 10 -13.42 -4.16 -5.13
N ASP A 11 -13.30 -2.84 -5.34
CA ASP A 11 -12.67 -2.33 -6.58
C ASP A 11 -11.47 -1.41 -6.33
N ILE A 12 -10.48 -1.90 -5.57
CA ILE A 12 -9.14 -1.29 -5.66
C ILE A 12 -8.58 -1.61 -7.05
N GLN A 13 -8.43 -0.58 -7.88
CA GLN A 13 -7.71 -0.69 -9.15
C GLN A 13 -6.20 -0.64 -8.89
N TYR A 14 -5.52 -1.71 -9.26
CA TYR A 14 -4.07 -1.82 -9.12
C TYR A 14 -3.35 -1.22 -10.35
N PRO A 15 -2.11 -0.72 -10.20
CA PRO A 15 -1.34 -0.70 -8.96
C PRO A 15 -1.74 0.44 -8.01
N VAL A 16 -1.57 0.24 -6.71
CA VAL A 16 -1.76 1.29 -5.69
C VAL A 16 -0.53 1.43 -4.80
N ALA A 17 -0.12 2.67 -4.54
CA ALA A 17 0.95 2.94 -3.60
C ALA A 17 0.39 3.16 -2.20
N ARG A 18 1.00 2.51 -1.22
CA ARG A 18 0.64 2.63 0.20
C ARG A 18 1.88 2.87 1.02
N ARG A 19 1.79 3.78 1.99
CA ARG A 19 2.82 3.97 3.02
C ARG A 19 2.42 3.21 4.27
N SER A 20 3.36 2.46 4.84
CA SER A 20 3.19 1.80 6.14
C SER A 20 3.19 2.83 7.26
N LEU A 21 2.23 2.72 8.16
CA LEU A 21 2.14 3.54 9.38
C LEU A 21 3.10 3.07 10.49
N ILE A 22 3.67 1.87 10.37
CA ILE A 22 4.55 1.26 11.39
C ILE A 22 6.00 1.71 11.19
N ASP A 23 6.51 1.54 9.97
CA ASP A 23 7.93 1.71 9.63
C ASP A 23 8.12 2.71 8.48
N GLY A 24 7.07 3.28 7.91
CA GLY A 24 7.18 4.35 6.91
C GLY A 24 7.63 3.92 5.52
N ILE A 25 7.76 2.61 5.25
CA ILE A 25 8.06 2.11 3.91
C ILE A 25 6.92 2.43 2.95
N VAL A 26 7.22 2.53 1.66
CA VAL A 26 6.20 2.63 0.61
C VAL A 26 6.24 1.39 -0.24
N VAL A 27 5.09 0.74 -0.38
CA VAL A 27 4.89 -0.45 -1.22
C VAL A 27 3.97 -0.10 -2.38
N LEU A 28 4.37 -0.46 -3.58
CA LEU A 28 3.52 -0.45 -4.76
C LEU A 28 2.85 -1.82 -4.88
N PHE A 29 1.57 -1.88 -4.55
CA PHE A 29 0.78 -3.10 -4.59
C PHE A 29 0.24 -3.36 -5.99
N PHE A 30 0.34 -4.61 -6.44
CA PHE A 30 -0.23 -5.12 -7.70
C PHE A 30 -1.46 -6.01 -7.46
N SER A 31 -1.66 -6.42 -6.21
CA SER A 31 -2.83 -7.16 -5.73
C SER A 31 -3.05 -6.82 -4.25
N LYS A 32 -4.07 -7.43 -3.63
CA LYS A 32 -4.44 -7.18 -2.23
C LYS A 32 -3.27 -7.34 -1.25
N ASN A 33 -2.39 -8.31 -1.47
CA ASN A 33 -1.31 -8.69 -0.56
C ASN A 33 0.05 -8.77 -1.26
N THR A 34 0.12 -8.46 -2.56
CA THR A 34 1.35 -8.54 -3.36
C THR A 34 1.81 -7.15 -3.78
N GLY A 35 3.08 -6.85 -3.53
CA GLY A 35 3.66 -5.57 -3.88
C GLY A 35 5.17 -5.54 -3.77
N VAL A 36 5.76 -4.45 -4.29
CA VAL A 36 7.20 -4.19 -4.26
C VAL A 36 7.50 -2.95 -3.42
N VAL A 37 8.56 -3.01 -2.62
CA VAL A 37 9.04 -1.86 -1.83
C VAL A 37 9.68 -0.83 -2.78
N ILE A 38 9.10 0.37 -2.85
CA ILE A 38 9.58 1.49 -3.68
C ILE A 38 10.13 2.66 -2.86
N LYS A 39 10.09 2.57 -1.53
CA LYS A 39 10.77 3.49 -0.63
C LYS A 39 10.98 2.80 0.72
N THR A 40 12.17 2.92 1.28
CA THR A 40 12.50 2.46 2.63
C THR A 40 12.60 3.64 3.59
N SER A 41 12.58 3.34 4.89
CA SER A 41 12.97 4.25 5.96
C SER A 41 14.28 3.76 6.60
N PRO A 42 15.02 4.63 7.33
CA PRO A 42 16.24 4.22 8.04
C PRO A 42 16.03 3.11 9.07
N ASP A 43 14.81 3.00 9.61
CA ASP A 43 14.46 2.08 10.70
C ASP A 43 13.79 0.78 10.20
N SER A 44 13.64 0.62 8.88
CA SER A 44 13.01 -0.54 8.26
C SER A 44 14.02 -1.65 7.95
N GLU A 45 13.65 -2.90 8.24
CA GLU A 45 14.41 -4.09 7.81
C GLU A 45 14.21 -4.44 6.32
N MET A 46 13.20 -3.85 5.67
CA MET A 46 12.87 -4.09 4.26
C MET A 46 13.85 -3.41 3.30
N ILE A 47 14.16 -4.07 2.19
CA ILE A 47 15.09 -3.57 1.18
C ILE A 47 14.30 -2.99 -0.01
N PHE A 48 14.80 -1.88 -0.56
CA PHE A 48 14.24 -1.30 -1.78
C PHE A 48 14.26 -2.34 -2.93
N GLY A 49 13.14 -2.51 -3.60
CA GLY A 49 12.97 -3.49 -4.67
C GLY A 49 12.53 -4.88 -4.20
N ASP A 50 12.43 -5.13 -2.89
CA ASP A 50 11.92 -6.40 -2.37
C ASP A 50 10.45 -6.59 -2.77
N ILE A 51 10.14 -7.79 -3.24
CA ILE A 51 8.78 -8.22 -3.60
C ILE A 51 8.30 -9.18 -2.52
N SER A 52 7.14 -8.90 -1.94
CA SER A 52 6.42 -9.90 -1.13
C SER A 52 5.00 -10.13 -1.67
N THR A 53 4.51 -11.35 -1.43
CA THR A 53 3.15 -11.81 -1.76
C THR A 53 2.27 -12.00 -0.51
N ASP A 54 2.81 -11.74 0.69
CA ASP A 54 2.17 -12.03 1.97
C ASP A 54 1.87 -10.78 2.84
N TRP A 55 1.98 -9.58 2.27
CA TRP A 55 1.71 -8.34 3.00
C TRP A 55 0.33 -8.35 3.64
N THR A 56 0.16 -7.65 4.77
CA THR A 56 -1.18 -7.27 5.23
C THR A 56 -1.91 -6.53 4.11
N SER A 57 -3.21 -6.78 3.98
CA SER A 57 -4.01 -6.26 2.88
C SER A 57 -3.81 -4.76 2.66
N CYS A 58 -3.58 -4.32 1.42
CA CYS A 58 -3.37 -2.91 1.07
C CYS A 58 -4.60 -2.00 1.29
N SER A 59 -5.74 -2.57 1.69
CA SER A 59 -6.97 -1.88 2.08
C SER A 59 -7.11 -1.73 3.59
N ASP A 60 -6.19 -2.29 4.37
CA ASP A 60 -6.17 -2.14 5.82
C ASP A 60 -5.60 -0.76 6.19
N ASN A 61 -6.52 0.19 6.39
CA ASN A 61 -6.19 1.57 6.75
C ASN A 61 -5.59 1.72 8.16
N THR A 62 -5.50 0.64 8.95
CA THR A 62 -4.81 0.66 10.25
C THR A 62 -3.30 0.42 10.10
N ILE A 63 -2.88 -0.14 8.97
CA ILE A 63 -1.48 -0.43 8.64
C ILE A 63 -0.97 0.48 7.53
N TRP A 64 -1.85 0.81 6.58
CA TRP A 64 -1.50 1.48 5.35
C TRP A 64 -2.25 2.80 5.19
N GLU A 65 -1.58 3.80 4.65
CA GLU A 65 -2.23 5.03 4.16
C GLU A 65 -1.96 5.21 2.65
N PRO A 66 -2.90 5.79 1.89
CA PRO A 66 -2.66 6.15 0.49
C PRO A 66 -1.49 7.12 0.36
N VAL A 67 -0.67 6.94 -0.67
CA VAL A 67 0.34 7.92 -1.06
C VAL A 67 0.34 8.08 -2.58
N ASP A 68 0.40 9.32 -3.03
CA ASP A 68 0.56 9.62 -4.45
C ASP A 68 2.02 9.44 -4.88
N ILE A 69 2.22 8.76 -6.00
CA ILE A 69 3.54 8.60 -6.62
C ILE A 69 3.50 9.05 -8.08
N THR A 70 4.65 9.53 -8.55
CA THR A 70 4.85 9.85 -9.97
C THR A 70 5.86 8.87 -10.54
N ILE A 71 5.50 8.21 -11.64
CA ILE A 71 6.42 7.36 -12.41
C ILE A 71 6.84 8.14 -13.66
N THR A 72 8.14 8.36 -13.85
CA THR A 72 8.72 9.10 -14.97
C THR A 72 9.73 8.24 -15.73
N GLY A 73 9.94 8.52 -17.01
CA GLY A 73 10.94 7.89 -17.88
C GLY A 73 11.46 8.83 -18.95
#